data_AF-A0A7C3A567-F1
#
_entry.id   AF-A0A7C3A567-F1
#
_cell.length_a   1.000
_cell.length_b   1.000
_cell.length_c   1.000
_cell.angle_alpha   90.00
_cell.angle_beta   90.00
_cell.angle_gamma   90.00
#
_symmetry.space_group_name_H-M   'P 1'
#
loop_
_entity.id
_entity.type
_entity.pdbx_description
1 polymer ?
#
loop_
_entity_poly.entity_id
_entity_poly.type
_entity_poly.pdbx_seq_one_letter_code
_entity_poly.pdbx_strand_id
1 'polypeptide(L)'
;LPSAEGRCCGVVALEIRTGEIHVFHAKTVVLATGGFGRMYKVTSNALALTGDGVAIAWRRGIPLEDMEFYQFHPTGIYKLGILITEAARGEGGVLRNRYGERFMERYAPTLKDLAPRDVISRCMYLEIREGRGIDGKDYLHLDLRHLGREIIETKLPDITEFIRVYLGLDPVHDLVPVQPTAHYAMGGIPTDIDGRVVIDEKNTPLPGLYAAGECACVSVHGANRLGTNSLVDIIVFGRRAGRHAAQFCRQNDWAPLPPEPEGPARAEIEAILSRQSGESVAELRRIMQEEMMDKVSVLRTAEGLSAAERTLRDLRERYQRVRIDDHGRRFNTDLLEALELGYLLDLSLATTASAQARTESRGAHYREDYPERDDVNWLKHTLIYKVGEQFEFRYKPVVITRFKPEVRRY
;
A
#
# COMPACT_ATOMS: atom_id res chain seq x y z
N LEU A 1 12.02 16.15 -10.44
CA LEU A 1 13.38 16.69 -10.66
C LEU A 1 13.60 17.86 -9.71
N PRO A 2 14.58 17.84 -8.80
CA PRO A 2 14.93 19.04 -8.05
C PRO A 2 15.74 19.99 -8.94
N SER A 3 15.42 21.29 -8.90
CA SER A 3 16.29 22.34 -9.44
C SER A 3 17.51 22.50 -8.54
N ALA A 4 18.50 23.27 -9.00
CA ALA A 4 19.66 23.65 -8.18
C ALA A 4 19.27 24.39 -6.88
N GLU A 5 18.05 24.96 -6.83
CA GLU A 5 17.47 25.67 -5.68
C GLU A 5 16.60 24.76 -4.78
N GLY A 6 16.57 23.45 -5.02
CA GLY A 6 15.80 22.50 -4.21
C GLY A 6 14.28 22.51 -4.48
N ARG A 7 13.84 23.09 -5.60
CA ARG A 7 12.43 23.12 -6.03
C ARG A 7 12.11 22.02 -7.02
N CYS A 8 10.96 21.37 -6.92
CA CYS A 8 10.52 20.46 -7.98
C CYS A 8 10.21 21.25 -9.26
N CYS A 9 10.86 20.87 -10.36
CA CYS A 9 10.75 21.54 -11.65
C CYS A 9 10.20 20.64 -12.77
N GLY A 10 9.68 19.46 -12.45
CA GLY A 10 9.11 18.58 -13.48
C GLY A 10 9.31 17.10 -13.22
N VAL A 11 8.88 16.32 -14.21
CA VAL A 11 8.95 14.85 -14.23
C VAL A 11 9.54 14.37 -15.54
N VAL A 12 10.17 13.19 -15.49
CA VAL A 12 10.62 12.45 -16.66
C VAL A 12 9.68 11.27 -16.81
N ALA A 13 9.20 11.02 -18.02
CA ALA A 13 8.28 9.92 -18.29
C ALA A 13 8.71 9.13 -19.53
N LEU A 14 8.39 7.83 -19.54
CA LEU A 14 8.52 6.96 -20.69
C LEU A 14 7.19 6.90 -21.43
N GLU A 15 7.15 7.30 -22.70
CA GLU A 15 5.96 7.11 -23.54
C GLU A 15 5.87 5.64 -23.94
N ILE A 16 4.93 4.90 -23.34
CA ILE A 16 4.76 3.46 -23.55
C ILE A 16 4.66 3.08 -25.03
N ARG A 17 3.90 3.84 -25.82
CA ARG A 17 3.65 3.54 -27.24
C ARG A 17 4.93 3.55 -28.09
N THR A 18 5.84 4.48 -27.83
CA THR A 18 7.01 4.74 -28.69
C THR A 18 8.31 4.27 -28.05
N GLY A 19 8.37 4.22 -26.72
CA GLY A 19 9.59 4.02 -25.93
C GLY A 19 10.44 5.28 -25.79
N GLU A 20 9.91 6.44 -26.16
CA GLU A 20 10.62 7.72 -26.03
C GLU A 20 10.57 8.25 -24.60
N ILE A 21 11.67 8.89 -24.17
CA ILE A 21 11.75 9.53 -22.87
C ILE A 21 11.43 11.02 -23.05
N HIS A 22 10.46 11.50 -22.28
CA HIS A 22 9.97 12.88 -22.31
C HIS A 22 10.30 13.58 -21.00
N VAL A 23 10.71 14.85 -21.11
CA VAL A 23 10.92 15.73 -19.96
C VAL A 23 9.77 16.73 -19.91
N PHE A 24 8.92 16.59 -18.89
CA PHE A 24 7.85 17.53 -18.62
C PHE A 24 8.35 18.58 -17.62
N HIS A 25 8.86 19.69 -18.14
CA HIS A 25 9.16 20.89 -17.34
C HIS A 25 7.84 21.42 -16.77
N ALA A 26 7.77 21.68 -15.47
CA ALA A 26 6.58 22.21 -14.82
C ALA A 26 6.93 23.16 -13.66
N LYS A 27 6.09 24.20 -13.44
CA LYS A 27 6.17 25.04 -12.23
C LYS A 27 5.74 24.28 -10.98
N THR A 28 4.82 23.32 -11.14
CA THR A 28 4.32 22.44 -10.07
C THR A 28 4.08 21.03 -10.61
N VAL A 29 4.25 20.03 -9.75
CA VAL A 29 3.97 18.62 -10.02
C VAL A 29 3.05 18.11 -8.92
N VAL A 30 1.96 17.43 -9.29
CA VAL A 30 1.05 16.76 -8.34
C VAL A 30 1.14 15.26 -8.58
N LEU A 31 1.65 14.53 -7.58
CA LEU A 31 1.68 13.07 -7.59
C LEU A 31 0.32 12.52 -7.13
N ALA A 32 -0.30 11.68 -7.95
CA ALA A 32 -1.58 11.04 -7.68
C ALA A 32 -1.55 9.58 -8.20
N THR A 33 -0.49 8.85 -7.87
CA THR A 33 -0.14 7.56 -8.52
C THR A 33 -0.75 6.34 -7.84
N GLY A 34 -1.62 6.52 -6.84
CA GLY A 34 -2.24 5.43 -6.09
C GLY A 34 -1.28 4.71 -5.13
N GLY A 35 -1.74 3.59 -4.58
CA GLY A 35 -0.99 2.75 -3.64
C GLY A 35 -0.01 1.77 -4.28
N PHE A 36 0.47 0.83 -3.46
CA PHE A 36 1.57 -0.09 -3.79
C PHE A 36 1.29 -1.54 -3.34
N GLY A 37 0.03 -1.96 -3.35
CA GLY A 37 -0.35 -3.29 -2.85
C GLY A 37 0.14 -4.46 -3.67
N ARG A 38 0.70 -4.24 -4.87
CA ARG A 38 1.33 -5.29 -5.67
C ARG A 38 2.64 -5.81 -5.08
N MET A 39 3.10 -5.25 -3.96
CA MET A 39 4.15 -5.86 -3.14
C MET A 39 3.69 -7.11 -2.38
N TYR A 40 2.38 -7.36 -2.26
CA TYR A 40 1.82 -8.54 -1.60
C TYR A 40 1.30 -9.57 -2.60
N LYS A 41 1.43 -10.86 -2.26
CA LYS A 41 0.90 -11.99 -3.06
C LYS A 41 -0.59 -11.91 -3.34
N VAL A 42 -1.38 -11.60 -2.31
CA VAL A 42 -2.84 -11.47 -2.41
C VAL A 42 -3.24 -10.05 -2.06
N THR A 43 -3.73 -9.33 -3.07
CA THR A 43 -4.11 -7.93 -2.98
C THR A 43 -5.37 -7.67 -3.79
N SER A 44 -6.19 -6.75 -3.30
CA SER A 44 -7.38 -6.26 -4.00
C SER A 44 -7.04 -5.16 -5.01
N ASN A 45 -5.79 -4.72 -5.03
CA ASN A 45 -5.33 -3.64 -5.90
C ASN A 45 -5.21 -4.12 -7.35
N ALA A 46 -5.48 -3.25 -8.32
CA ALA A 46 -5.21 -3.51 -9.73
C ALA A 46 -3.72 -3.77 -9.99
N LEU A 47 -3.39 -4.33 -11.16
CA LEU A 47 -1.99 -4.66 -11.53
C LEU A 47 -1.09 -3.43 -11.56
N ALA A 48 -1.63 -2.25 -11.87
CA ALA A 48 -0.90 -0.98 -11.96
C ALA A 48 -0.60 -0.29 -10.62
N LEU A 49 -1.01 -0.84 -9.47
CA LEU A 49 -0.71 -0.24 -8.16
C LEU A 49 0.64 -0.72 -7.63
N THR A 50 1.70 -0.20 -8.25
CA THR A 50 3.11 -0.55 -8.03
C THR A 50 3.89 0.52 -7.29
N GLY A 51 3.25 1.64 -6.94
CA GLY A 51 3.82 2.66 -6.06
C GLY A 51 4.84 3.59 -6.70
N ASP A 52 4.86 3.70 -8.03
CA ASP A 52 5.92 4.36 -8.80
C ASP A 52 6.24 5.77 -8.29
N GLY A 53 5.21 6.61 -8.11
CA GLY A 53 5.39 7.98 -7.61
C GLY A 53 5.98 8.04 -6.19
N VAL A 54 5.61 7.09 -5.33
CA VAL A 54 6.11 6.97 -3.95
C VAL A 54 7.59 6.57 -3.97
N ALA A 55 7.94 5.55 -4.75
CA ALA A 55 9.32 5.10 -4.90
C ALA A 55 10.21 6.17 -5.55
N ILE A 56 9.71 6.87 -6.58
CA ILE A 56 10.42 7.97 -7.25
C ILE A 56 10.69 9.11 -6.26
N ALA A 57 9.70 9.50 -5.46
CA ALA A 57 9.88 10.53 -4.43
C ALA A 57 10.98 10.12 -3.43
N TRP A 58 10.93 8.87 -2.96
CA TRP A 58 11.91 8.35 -2.01
C TRP A 58 13.33 8.27 -2.56
N ARG A 59 13.49 7.81 -3.82
CA ARG A 59 14.76 7.82 -4.55
C ARG A 59 15.34 9.23 -4.75
N ARG A 60 14.53 10.28 -4.60
CA ARG A 60 14.95 11.70 -4.68
C ARG A 60 15.15 12.34 -3.31
N GLY A 61 15.23 11.55 -2.24
CA GLY A 61 15.55 12.00 -0.89
C GLY A 61 14.36 12.54 -0.10
N ILE A 62 13.14 12.43 -0.62
CA ILE A 62 11.93 12.76 0.13
C ILE A 62 11.65 11.59 1.09
N PRO A 63 11.42 11.82 2.39
CA PRO A 63 11.08 10.73 3.31
C PRO A 63 9.76 10.08 2.91
N LEU A 64 9.58 8.81 3.29
CA LEU A 64 8.25 8.21 3.32
C LEU A 64 7.73 8.22 4.76
N GLU A 65 6.42 8.37 4.91
CA GLU A 65 5.75 8.43 6.21
C GLU A 65 4.88 7.20 6.42
N ASP A 66 4.94 6.61 7.63
CA ASP A 66 3.97 5.63 8.11
C ASP A 66 3.85 4.35 7.27
N MET A 67 4.93 3.97 6.59
CA MET A 67 4.98 2.84 5.65
C MET A 67 4.61 1.49 6.28
N GLU A 68 4.80 1.32 7.58
CA GLU A 68 4.43 0.12 8.33
C GLU A 68 2.92 -0.09 8.44
N PHE A 69 2.12 0.97 8.26
CA PHE A 69 0.66 0.90 8.32
C PHE A 69 0.11 0.55 6.94
N TYR A 70 -0.13 -0.75 6.74
CA TYR A 70 -0.79 -1.30 5.55
C TYR A 70 -2.08 -2.02 5.93
N GLN A 71 -3.21 -1.64 5.34
CA GLN A 71 -4.50 -2.22 5.67
C GLN A 71 -4.76 -3.50 4.89
N PHE A 72 -5.15 -4.53 5.63
CA PHE A 72 -5.67 -5.78 5.10
C PHE A 72 -7.20 -5.80 5.24
N HIS A 73 -7.89 -5.87 4.12
CA HIS A 73 -9.34 -6.06 4.12
C HIS A 73 -9.68 -7.50 4.50
N PRO A 74 -10.62 -7.75 5.41
CA PRO A 74 -10.94 -9.10 5.87
C PRO A 74 -11.45 -10.03 4.77
N THR A 75 -12.31 -9.52 3.89
CA THR A 75 -13.06 -10.33 2.91
C THR A 75 -12.60 -10.06 1.48
N GLY A 76 -11.40 -10.52 1.11
CA GLY A 76 -11.05 -10.68 -0.31
C GLY A 76 -11.35 -12.10 -0.78
N ILE A 77 -11.82 -12.27 -2.01
CA ILE A 77 -12.07 -13.58 -2.61
C ILE A 77 -10.79 -14.40 -2.59
N TYR A 78 -10.88 -15.64 -2.11
CA TYR A 78 -9.74 -16.54 -1.97
C TYR A 78 -8.89 -16.61 -3.26
N LYS A 79 -7.56 -16.46 -3.12
CA LYS A 79 -6.53 -16.32 -4.16
C LYS A 79 -6.62 -15.07 -5.04
N LEU A 80 -7.82 -14.72 -5.50
CA LEU A 80 -8.03 -13.62 -6.44
C LEU A 80 -7.81 -12.24 -5.79
N GLY A 81 -8.09 -12.13 -4.49
CA GLY A 81 -8.01 -10.88 -3.74
C GLY A 81 -9.10 -9.87 -4.09
N ILE A 82 -9.99 -10.18 -5.03
CA ILE A 82 -11.11 -9.30 -5.42
C ILE A 82 -11.93 -8.99 -4.17
N LEU A 83 -12.17 -7.71 -3.93
CA LEU A 83 -12.81 -7.23 -2.71
C LEU A 83 -14.28 -7.63 -2.66
N ILE A 84 -14.69 -8.25 -1.53
CA ILE A 84 -16.09 -8.29 -1.11
C ILE A 84 -16.30 -7.17 -0.10
N THR A 85 -17.26 -6.29 -0.39
CA THR A 85 -17.52 -5.09 0.43
C THR A 85 -17.83 -5.44 1.88
N GLU A 86 -17.41 -4.56 2.78
CA GLU A 86 -17.73 -4.66 4.19
C GLU A 86 -19.24 -4.56 4.46
N ALA A 87 -19.99 -3.90 3.58
CA ALA A 87 -21.44 -3.86 3.68
C ALA A 87 -22.08 -5.26 3.61
N ALA A 88 -21.42 -6.28 3.03
CA ALA A 88 -21.92 -7.66 3.10
C ALA A 88 -22.06 -8.16 4.55
N ARG A 89 -21.13 -7.75 5.44
CA ARG A 89 -21.22 -8.00 6.89
C ARG A 89 -22.16 -7.02 7.58
N GLY A 90 -22.18 -5.76 7.12
CA GLY A 90 -23.13 -4.73 7.55
C GLY A 90 -24.61 -5.15 7.40
N GLU A 91 -24.91 -5.87 6.33
CA GLU A 91 -26.23 -6.46 6.07
C GLU A 91 -26.51 -7.75 6.83
N GLY A 92 -25.54 -8.24 7.62
CA GLY A 92 -25.68 -9.40 8.50
C GLY A 92 -24.79 -10.60 8.16
N GLY A 93 -23.99 -10.53 7.08
CA GLY A 93 -23.06 -11.60 6.70
C GLY A 93 -22.12 -12.04 7.82
N VAL A 94 -21.87 -13.35 7.91
CA VAL A 94 -21.15 -13.98 9.03
C VAL A 94 -19.89 -14.70 8.57
N LEU A 95 -18.77 -14.55 9.28
CA LEU A 95 -17.55 -15.31 9.03
C LEU A 95 -17.57 -16.66 9.75
N ARG A 96 -17.20 -17.73 9.03
CA ARG A 96 -17.17 -19.11 9.53
C ARG A 96 -15.83 -19.80 9.26
N ASN A 97 -15.39 -20.60 10.24
CA ASN A 97 -14.23 -21.48 10.08
C ASN A 97 -14.65 -22.88 9.58
N ARG A 98 -13.69 -23.82 9.50
CA ARG A 98 -13.93 -25.19 8.99
C ARG A 98 -14.93 -26.01 9.81
N TYR A 99 -15.19 -25.62 11.05
CA TYR A 99 -16.17 -26.27 11.93
C TYR A 99 -17.57 -25.64 11.80
N GLY A 100 -17.72 -24.62 10.95
CA GLY A 100 -18.94 -23.82 10.84
C GLY A 100 -19.12 -22.81 11.99
N GLU A 101 -18.15 -22.69 12.90
CA GLU A 101 -18.18 -21.75 14.03
C GLU A 101 -18.18 -20.31 13.53
N ARG A 102 -19.09 -19.49 14.08
CA ARG A 102 -19.01 -18.02 13.97
C ARG A 102 -17.94 -17.50 14.93
N PHE A 103 -16.68 -17.69 14.57
CA PHE A 103 -15.55 -17.44 15.47
C PHE A 103 -15.44 -15.99 15.96
N MET A 104 -15.99 -15.00 15.24
CA MET A 104 -15.97 -13.60 15.68
C MET A 104 -16.76 -13.37 16.98
N GLU A 105 -17.71 -14.24 17.36
CA GLU A 105 -18.38 -14.17 18.67
C GLU A 105 -17.43 -14.43 19.84
N ARG A 106 -16.37 -15.23 19.61
CA ARG A 106 -15.32 -15.50 20.60
C ARG A 106 -14.31 -14.34 20.70
N TYR A 107 -13.95 -13.72 19.59
CA TYR A 107 -12.93 -12.67 19.56
C TYR A 107 -13.47 -11.27 19.87
N ALA A 108 -14.68 -10.94 19.41
CA ALA A 108 -15.31 -9.64 19.61
C ALA A 108 -16.80 -9.83 19.98
N PRO A 109 -17.12 -10.19 21.24
CA PRO A 109 -18.48 -10.58 21.63
C PRO A 109 -19.56 -9.52 21.34
N THR A 110 -19.19 -8.24 21.42
CA THR A 110 -20.10 -7.10 21.18
C THR A 110 -20.32 -6.86 19.68
N LEU A 111 -19.27 -6.54 18.93
CA LEU A 111 -19.39 -6.15 17.51
C LEU A 111 -19.39 -7.32 16.53
N LYS A 112 -18.83 -8.46 16.91
CA LYS A 112 -18.73 -9.66 16.09
C LYS A 112 -18.09 -9.33 14.73
N ASP A 113 -18.77 -9.67 13.63
CA ASP A 113 -18.31 -9.46 12.25
C ASP A 113 -18.29 -7.98 11.82
N LEU A 114 -18.72 -7.05 12.67
CA LEU A 114 -18.64 -5.60 12.49
C LEU A 114 -17.50 -4.95 13.29
N ALA A 115 -16.63 -5.76 13.91
CA ALA A 115 -15.40 -5.26 14.50
C ALA A 115 -14.51 -4.55 13.45
N PRO A 116 -13.57 -3.68 13.87
CA PRO A 116 -12.66 -3.02 12.95
C PRO A 116 -11.88 -4.00 12.07
N ARG A 117 -11.54 -3.55 10.85
CA ARG A 117 -10.79 -4.34 9.86
C ARG A 117 -9.52 -4.95 10.43
N ASP A 118 -8.75 -4.18 11.21
CA ASP A 118 -7.52 -4.65 11.83
C ASP A 118 -7.76 -5.81 12.81
N VAL A 119 -8.87 -5.79 13.56
CA VAL A 119 -9.24 -6.86 14.49
C VAL A 119 -9.69 -8.10 13.72
N ILE A 120 -10.62 -7.94 12.77
CA ILE A 120 -11.18 -9.10 12.04
C ILE A 120 -10.09 -9.81 11.22
N SER A 121 -9.27 -9.07 10.47
CA SER A 121 -8.18 -9.65 9.68
C SER A 121 -7.21 -10.43 10.57
N ARG A 122 -6.95 -9.95 11.80
CA ARG A 122 -6.10 -10.65 12.79
C ARG A 122 -6.74 -11.96 13.25
N CYS A 123 -8.02 -11.92 13.62
CA CYS A 123 -8.78 -13.10 14.02
C CYS A 123 -8.82 -14.16 12.91
N MET A 124 -9.06 -13.74 11.67
CA MET A 124 -9.06 -14.63 10.51
C MET A 124 -7.69 -15.30 10.30
N TYR A 125 -6.60 -14.54 10.44
CA TYR A 125 -5.26 -15.10 10.33
C TYR A 125 -4.95 -16.10 11.46
N LEU A 126 -5.39 -15.82 12.70
CA LEU A 126 -5.24 -16.74 13.82
C LEU A 126 -6.00 -18.05 13.59
N GLU A 127 -7.25 -17.98 13.10
CA GLU A 127 -8.02 -19.17 12.73
C GLU A 127 -7.27 -20.04 11.70
N ILE A 128 -6.73 -19.41 10.65
CA ILE A 128 -5.99 -20.10 9.58
C ILE A 128 -4.70 -20.72 10.15
N ARG A 129 -3.91 -19.95 10.89
CA ARG A 129 -2.63 -20.40 11.49
C ARG A 129 -2.83 -21.55 12.48
N GLU A 130 -3.95 -21.57 13.20
CA GLU A 130 -4.30 -22.64 14.14
C GLU A 130 -5.01 -23.83 13.45
N GLY A 131 -4.95 -23.92 12.11
CA GLY A 131 -5.44 -25.06 11.34
C GLY A 131 -6.98 -25.11 11.18
N ARG A 132 -7.67 -24.02 11.49
CA ARG A 132 -9.14 -23.90 11.39
C ARG A 132 -9.63 -23.31 10.06
N GLY A 133 -8.73 -23.03 9.13
CA GLY A 133 -9.08 -22.71 7.74
C GLY A 133 -9.81 -23.88 7.04
N ILE A 134 -10.64 -23.57 6.04
CA ILE A 134 -11.47 -24.56 5.33
C ILE A 134 -10.57 -25.61 4.66
N ASP A 135 -10.83 -26.89 4.90
CA ASP A 135 -9.97 -28.01 4.48
C ASP A 135 -8.49 -27.89 4.88
N GLY A 136 -8.18 -27.09 5.91
CA GLY A 136 -6.79 -26.79 6.29
C GLY A 136 -6.08 -25.81 5.36
N LYS A 137 -6.81 -25.13 4.47
CA LYS A 137 -6.29 -24.12 3.54
C LYS A 137 -6.33 -22.72 4.15
N ASP A 138 -5.72 -21.76 3.48
CA ASP A 138 -5.55 -20.36 3.87
C ASP A 138 -6.79 -19.47 3.64
N TYR A 139 -7.99 -20.01 3.88
CA TYR A 139 -9.24 -19.25 3.77
C TYR A 139 -10.32 -19.70 4.75
N LEU A 140 -11.33 -18.83 4.89
CA LEU A 140 -12.53 -18.99 5.71
C LEU A 140 -13.77 -18.75 4.84
N HIS A 141 -14.97 -18.95 5.38
CA HIS A 141 -16.21 -18.68 4.65
C HIS A 141 -16.88 -17.38 5.12
N LEU A 142 -17.40 -16.61 4.18
CA LEU A 142 -18.44 -15.61 4.41
C LEU A 142 -19.80 -16.24 4.07
N ASP A 143 -20.70 -16.28 5.06
CA ASP A 143 -22.04 -16.85 4.97
C ASP A 143 -23.08 -15.73 4.84
N LEU A 144 -23.68 -15.62 3.65
CA LEU A 144 -24.73 -14.65 3.33
C LEU A 144 -26.11 -15.31 3.22
N ARG A 145 -26.19 -16.65 3.22
CA ARG A 145 -27.38 -17.41 2.82
C ARG A 145 -28.63 -17.07 3.65
N HIS A 146 -28.42 -16.76 4.91
CA HIS A 146 -29.48 -16.39 5.86
C HIS A 146 -30.11 -15.02 5.62
N LEU A 147 -29.51 -14.16 4.78
CA LEU A 147 -30.05 -12.86 4.41
C LEU A 147 -31.23 -12.98 3.42
N GLY A 148 -31.30 -14.10 2.70
CA GLY A 148 -32.30 -14.33 1.66
C GLY A 148 -31.98 -13.62 0.35
N ARG A 149 -32.59 -14.13 -0.73
CA ARG A 149 -32.32 -13.68 -2.11
C ARG A 149 -32.59 -12.19 -2.30
N GLU A 150 -33.69 -11.68 -1.76
CA GLU A 150 -34.07 -10.27 -1.96
C GLU A 150 -32.98 -9.31 -1.47
N ILE A 151 -32.47 -9.51 -0.25
CA ILE A 151 -31.41 -8.65 0.31
C ILE A 151 -30.12 -8.78 -0.51
N ILE A 152 -29.71 -10.01 -0.83
CA ILE A 152 -28.46 -10.27 -1.56
C ILE A 152 -28.47 -9.60 -2.94
N GLU A 153 -29.54 -9.77 -3.71
CA GLU A 153 -29.62 -9.26 -5.10
C GLU A 153 -29.85 -7.75 -5.14
N THR A 154 -30.55 -7.17 -4.15
CA THR A 154 -30.86 -5.73 -4.15
C THR A 154 -29.76 -4.88 -3.52
N LYS A 155 -29.17 -5.36 -2.41
CA LYS A 155 -28.19 -4.57 -1.64
C LYS A 155 -26.74 -4.95 -1.93
N LEU A 156 -26.49 -6.16 -2.43
CA LEU A 156 -25.15 -6.65 -2.75
C LEU A 156 -25.02 -7.12 -4.23
N PRO A 157 -25.59 -6.40 -5.23
CA PRO A 157 -25.64 -6.88 -6.61
C PRO A 157 -24.25 -7.12 -7.20
N ASP A 158 -23.34 -6.13 -7.09
CA ASP A 158 -22.00 -6.20 -7.69
C ASP A 158 -21.18 -7.38 -7.14
N ILE A 159 -21.28 -7.62 -5.84
CA ILE A 159 -20.57 -8.73 -5.18
C ILE A 159 -21.15 -10.07 -5.59
N THR A 160 -22.47 -10.14 -5.68
CA THR A 160 -23.17 -11.33 -6.12
C THR A 160 -22.76 -11.70 -7.54
N GLU A 161 -22.66 -10.71 -8.43
CA GLU A 161 -22.14 -10.90 -9.78
C GLU A 161 -20.68 -11.38 -9.76
N PHE A 162 -19.79 -10.74 -8.99
CA PHE A 162 -18.39 -11.17 -8.91
C PHE A 162 -18.24 -12.61 -8.40
N ILE A 163 -19.00 -13.00 -7.38
CA ILE A 163 -18.96 -14.36 -6.83
C ILE A 163 -19.41 -15.36 -7.90
N ARG A 164 -20.50 -15.06 -8.63
CA ARG A 164 -20.99 -15.92 -9.72
C ARG A 164 -19.98 -16.03 -10.87
N VAL A 165 -19.42 -14.91 -11.30
CA VAL A 165 -18.49 -14.84 -12.45
C VAL A 165 -17.15 -15.51 -12.13
N TYR A 166 -16.55 -15.19 -10.99
CA TYR A 166 -15.18 -15.60 -10.69
C TYR A 166 -15.09 -16.92 -9.92
N LEU A 167 -16.12 -17.30 -9.17
CA LEU A 167 -16.13 -18.55 -8.37
C LEU A 167 -17.14 -19.57 -8.85
N GLY A 168 -18.11 -19.19 -9.69
CA GLY A 168 -19.20 -20.08 -10.09
C GLY A 168 -20.16 -20.44 -8.94
N LEU A 169 -20.19 -19.61 -7.88
CA LEU A 169 -21.02 -19.82 -6.68
C LEU A 169 -22.22 -18.85 -6.69
N ASP A 170 -23.35 -19.26 -6.12
CA ASP A 170 -24.48 -18.37 -5.82
C ASP A 170 -24.49 -18.06 -4.31
N PRO A 171 -24.14 -16.84 -3.86
CA PRO A 171 -24.07 -16.51 -2.44
C PRO A 171 -25.41 -16.62 -1.70
N VAL A 172 -26.52 -16.77 -2.45
CA VAL A 172 -27.84 -17.11 -1.88
C VAL A 172 -27.84 -18.51 -1.28
N HIS A 173 -27.08 -19.45 -1.85
CA HIS A 173 -27.10 -20.87 -1.49
C HIS A 173 -25.75 -21.39 -0.99
N ASP A 174 -24.66 -20.76 -1.42
CA ASP A 174 -23.29 -21.22 -1.22
C ASP A 174 -22.54 -20.36 -0.20
N LEU A 175 -21.53 -20.96 0.43
CA LEU A 175 -20.58 -20.25 1.28
C LEU A 175 -19.46 -19.64 0.42
N VAL A 176 -19.09 -18.40 0.70
CA VAL A 176 -18.13 -17.66 -0.14
C VAL A 176 -16.72 -17.76 0.46
N PRO A 177 -15.73 -18.31 -0.26
CA PRO A 177 -14.37 -18.43 0.24
C PRO A 177 -13.66 -17.06 0.28
N VAL A 178 -13.22 -16.66 1.47
CA VAL A 178 -12.60 -15.36 1.73
C VAL A 178 -11.31 -15.47 2.56
N GLN A 179 -10.39 -14.54 2.31
CA GLN A 179 -9.15 -14.40 3.07
C GLN A 179 -8.79 -12.92 3.30
N PRO A 180 -8.04 -12.60 4.39
CA PRO A 180 -7.44 -11.29 4.55
C PRO A 180 -6.57 -10.95 3.34
N THR A 181 -6.77 -9.75 2.81
CA THR A 181 -6.20 -9.33 1.52
C THR A 181 -5.64 -7.93 1.63
N ALA A 182 -4.40 -7.70 1.16
CA ALA A 182 -3.79 -6.38 1.13
C ALA A 182 -4.70 -5.41 0.33
N HIS A 183 -4.98 -4.25 0.89
CA HIS A 183 -6.01 -3.37 0.34
C HIS A 183 -5.60 -1.91 0.20
N TYR A 184 -4.94 -1.32 1.20
CA TYR A 184 -4.68 0.12 1.17
C TYR A 184 -3.42 0.50 1.92
N ALA A 185 -2.61 1.36 1.32
CA ALA A 185 -1.47 1.98 1.97
C ALA A 185 -1.93 3.19 2.79
N MET A 186 -1.80 3.16 4.12
CA MET A 186 -2.01 4.36 4.92
C MET A 186 -0.79 5.29 4.91
N GLY A 187 0.40 4.69 4.83
CA GLY A 187 1.65 5.41 4.62
C GLY A 187 1.87 5.82 3.16
N GLY A 188 2.83 6.70 2.94
CA GLY A 188 3.15 7.23 1.62
C GLY A 188 3.99 8.50 1.68
N ILE A 189 3.83 9.37 0.68
CA ILE A 189 4.57 10.64 0.59
C ILE A 189 3.98 11.64 1.61
N PRO A 190 4.75 12.11 2.60
CA PRO A 190 4.25 13.03 3.61
C PRO A 190 3.81 14.35 3.00
N THR A 191 2.65 14.83 3.39
CA THR A 191 2.08 16.10 2.92
C THR A 191 1.48 16.89 4.06
N ASP A 192 1.30 18.20 3.86
CA ASP A 192 0.40 18.97 4.70
C ASP A 192 -1.06 18.95 4.19
N ILE A 193 -1.94 19.68 4.87
CA ILE A 193 -3.37 19.71 4.53
C ILE A 193 -3.66 20.32 3.15
N ASP A 194 -2.74 21.07 2.57
CA ASP A 194 -2.87 21.65 1.22
C ASP A 194 -2.23 20.77 0.16
N GLY A 195 -1.76 19.57 0.53
CA GLY A 195 -1.15 18.59 -0.34
C GLY A 195 0.28 18.91 -0.74
N ARG A 196 0.93 19.91 -0.11
CA ARG A 196 2.35 20.19 -0.36
C ARG A 196 3.17 19.06 0.24
N VAL A 197 4.09 18.49 -0.53
CA VAL A 197 5.01 17.47 0.00
C VAL A 197 5.92 18.11 1.04
N VAL A 198 6.10 17.45 2.18
CA VAL A 198 7.01 17.91 3.25
C VAL A 198 8.22 16.98 3.37
N ILE A 199 9.37 17.51 3.76
CA ILE A 199 10.66 16.78 3.68
C ILE A 199 11.33 16.52 5.03
N ASP A 200 10.73 16.95 6.13
CA ASP A 200 11.28 16.75 7.47
C ASP A 200 10.20 16.64 8.56
N GLU A 201 10.63 16.34 9.79
CA GLU A 201 9.76 16.26 10.96
C GLU A 201 9.13 17.60 11.37
N LYS A 202 9.59 18.72 10.78
CA LYS A 202 9.08 20.08 11.02
C LYS A 202 8.03 20.48 9.98
N ASN A 203 7.66 19.57 9.08
CA ASN A 203 6.76 19.81 7.96
C ASN A 203 7.26 20.91 7.00
N THR A 204 8.57 20.99 6.75
CA THR A 204 9.14 21.91 5.75
C THR A 204 8.62 21.54 4.36
N PRO A 205 7.87 22.41 3.66
CA PRO A 205 7.34 22.09 2.34
C PRO A 205 8.44 22.10 1.27
N LEU A 206 8.42 21.12 0.36
CA LEU A 206 9.23 21.14 -0.85
C LEU A 206 8.55 21.99 -1.92
N PRO A 207 9.13 23.13 -2.33
CA PRO A 207 8.48 24.01 -3.30
C PRO A 207 8.18 23.28 -4.61
N GLY A 208 6.98 23.50 -5.15
CA GLY A 208 6.57 22.97 -6.45
C GLY A 208 6.16 21.49 -6.47
N LEU A 209 6.25 20.74 -5.36
CA LEU A 209 5.81 19.34 -5.33
C LEU A 209 4.60 19.14 -4.41
N TYR A 210 3.63 18.40 -4.91
CA TYR A 210 2.40 18.06 -4.23
C TYR A 210 2.13 16.56 -4.35
N ALA A 211 1.36 16.01 -3.42
CA ALA A 211 0.81 14.66 -3.52
C ALA A 211 -0.63 14.62 -3.00
N ALA A 212 -1.46 13.75 -3.57
CA ALA A 212 -2.85 13.58 -3.14
C ALA A 212 -3.36 12.14 -3.42
N GLY A 213 -4.38 11.72 -2.66
CA GLY A 213 -4.91 10.37 -2.71
C GLY A 213 -3.97 9.36 -2.03
N GLU A 214 -4.08 8.08 -2.39
CA GLU A 214 -3.41 6.99 -1.68
C GLU A 214 -1.87 7.05 -1.69
N CYS A 215 -1.25 7.72 -2.67
CA CYS A 215 0.21 7.89 -2.65
C CYS A 215 0.69 8.90 -1.59
N ALA A 216 -0.22 9.69 -0.99
CA ALA A 216 0.08 10.72 -0.01
C ALA A 216 -0.26 10.25 1.41
N CYS A 217 0.52 10.74 2.37
CA CYS A 217 0.28 10.62 3.79
C CYS A 217 0.10 12.03 4.37
N VAL A 218 -1.15 12.46 4.55
CA VAL A 218 -1.48 13.79 5.10
C VAL A 218 -1.18 13.93 6.60
N SER A 219 -1.50 13.01 7.51
CA SER A 219 -2.26 11.76 7.44
C SER A 219 -3.67 11.92 8.04
N VAL A 220 -4.71 11.55 7.27
CA VAL A 220 -6.11 11.50 7.76
C VAL A 220 -6.55 10.08 8.12
N HIS A 221 -5.70 9.09 7.87
CA HIS A 221 -6.01 7.67 8.07
C HIS A 221 -5.25 7.06 9.26
N GLY A 222 -4.11 7.66 9.63
CA GLY A 222 -3.24 7.16 10.70
C GLY A 222 -2.96 5.65 10.55
N ALA A 223 -3.04 4.92 11.66
CA ALA A 223 -2.74 3.51 11.69
C ALA A 223 -3.85 2.58 11.14
N ASN A 224 -5.05 3.09 10.85
CA ASN A 224 -6.14 2.29 10.29
C ASN A 224 -7.20 3.17 9.62
N ARG A 225 -7.30 3.10 8.29
CA ARG A 225 -8.32 3.79 7.51
C ARG A 225 -9.73 3.23 7.77
N LEU A 226 -10.73 4.10 7.91
CA LEU A 226 -12.14 3.70 7.90
C LEU A 226 -12.64 3.43 6.48
N GLY A 227 -13.62 2.52 6.34
CA GLY A 227 -14.29 2.26 5.07
C GLY A 227 -14.83 3.55 4.45
N THR A 228 -14.85 3.64 3.12
CA THR A 228 -15.30 4.81 2.32
C THR A 228 -14.47 6.10 2.39
N ASN A 229 -13.63 6.30 3.42
CA ASN A 229 -12.86 7.54 3.60
C ASN A 229 -11.81 7.80 2.51
N SER A 230 -11.33 6.79 1.77
CA SER A 230 -10.35 7.00 0.69
C SER A 230 -10.93 7.82 -0.47
N LEU A 231 -12.20 7.61 -0.83
CA LEU A 231 -12.84 8.39 -1.90
C LEU A 231 -13.01 9.87 -1.47
N VAL A 232 -13.32 10.09 -0.19
CA VAL A 232 -13.40 11.43 0.39
C VAL A 232 -12.04 12.12 0.36
N ASP A 233 -10.98 11.41 0.75
CA ASP A 233 -9.59 11.87 0.68
C ASP A 233 -9.21 12.33 -0.73
N ILE A 234 -9.40 11.47 -1.74
CA ILE A 234 -9.08 11.78 -3.14
C ILE A 234 -9.75 13.09 -3.60
N ILE A 235 -11.04 13.26 -3.32
CA ILE A 235 -11.80 14.45 -3.75
C ILE A 235 -11.34 15.70 -2.98
N VAL A 236 -11.17 15.58 -1.67
CA VAL A 236 -10.83 16.72 -0.80
C VAL A 236 -9.39 17.16 -1.05
N PHE A 237 -8.42 16.27 -0.91
CA PHE A 237 -7.01 16.63 -0.99
C PHE A 237 -6.55 16.82 -2.43
N GLY A 238 -7.14 16.11 -3.41
CA GLY A 238 -6.92 16.41 -4.83
C GLY A 238 -7.35 17.84 -5.17
N ARG A 239 -8.53 18.28 -4.70
CA ARG A 239 -8.99 19.66 -4.89
C ARG A 239 -8.10 20.68 -4.17
N ARG A 240 -7.66 20.39 -2.94
CA ARG A 240 -6.81 21.31 -2.15
C ARG A 240 -5.43 21.46 -2.80
N ALA A 241 -4.78 20.35 -3.15
CA ALA A 241 -3.51 20.32 -3.88
C ALA A 241 -3.60 21.11 -5.19
N GLY A 242 -4.64 20.87 -6.00
CA GLY A 242 -4.83 21.60 -7.25
C GLY A 242 -5.00 23.12 -7.06
N ARG A 243 -5.78 23.54 -6.06
CA ARG A 243 -5.97 24.98 -5.76
C ARG A 243 -4.66 25.65 -5.31
N HIS A 244 -3.91 25.00 -4.41
CA HIS A 244 -2.64 25.55 -3.93
C HIS A 244 -1.57 25.54 -5.04
N ALA A 245 -1.48 24.45 -5.82
CA ALA A 245 -0.57 24.36 -6.96
C ALA A 245 -0.83 25.46 -8.00
N ALA A 246 -2.10 25.72 -8.35
CA ALA A 246 -2.48 26.79 -9.26
C ALA A 246 -2.15 28.19 -8.72
N GLN A 247 -2.29 28.40 -7.40
CA GLN A 247 -1.83 29.63 -6.76
C GLN A 247 -0.30 29.78 -6.84
N PHE A 248 0.45 28.72 -6.53
CA PHE A 248 1.90 28.71 -6.60
C PHE A 248 2.39 29.04 -8.03
N CYS A 249 1.77 28.47 -9.07
CA CYS A 249 2.10 28.76 -10.47
C CYS A 249 1.94 30.24 -10.86
N ARG A 250 0.98 30.95 -10.23
CA ARG A 250 0.73 32.38 -10.47
C ARG A 250 1.73 33.28 -9.75
N GLN A 251 2.32 32.79 -8.66
CA GLN A 251 3.22 33.56 -7.79
C GLN A 251 4.70 33.26 -8.05
N ASN A 252 5.01 32.23 -8.83
CA ASN A 252 6.38 31.76 -9.05
C ASN A 252 6.62 31.50 -10.54
N ASP A 253 7.85 31.71 -10.99
CA ASP A 253 8.29 31.38 -12.35
C ASP A 253 8.86 29.98 -12.49
N TRP A 254 9.22 29.58 -13.70
CA TRP A 254 9.83 28.29 -13.98
C TRP A 254 11.17 28.17 -13.24
N ALA A 255 11.41 27.03 -12.59
CA ALA A 255 12.75 26.70 -12.10
C ALA A 255 13.59 26.19 -13.27
N PRO A 256 14.89 26.48 -13.33
CA PRO A 256 15.75 25.86 -14.32
C PRO A 256 15.73 24.33 -14.14
N LEU A 257 15.70 23.61 -15.25
CA LEU A 257 15.93 22.17 -15.25
C LEU A 257 17.40 21.91 -14.90
N PRO A 258 17.71 20.82 -14.18
CA PRO A 258 19.09 20.36 -14.07
C PRO A 258 19.63 19.96 -15.47
N PRO A 259 20.95 19.98 -15.70
CA PRO A 259 21.54 19.41 -16.90
C PRO A 259 21.15 17.94 -17.08
N GLU A 260 20.82 17.54 -18.31
CA GLU A 260 20.39 16.18 -18.66
C GLU A 260 19.37 15.59 -17.66
N PRO A 261 18.20 16.24 -17.49
CA PRO A 261 17.22 15.85 -16.47
C PRO A 261 16.74 14.40 -16.61
N GLU A 262 16.71 13.88 -17.83
CA GLU A 262 16.34 12.51 -18.17
C GLU A 262 17.47 11.49 -18.01
N GLY A 263 18.71 11.93 -17.82
CA GLY A 263 19.91 11.07 -17.77
C GLY A 263 19.77 9.85 -16.84
N PRO A 264 19.33 10.01 -15.58
CA PRO A 264 19.14 8.88 -14.67
C PRO A 264 18.09 7.87 -15.15
N ALA A 265 16.97 8.33 -15.72
CA ALA A 265 15.92 7.45 -16.23
C ALA A 265 16.40 6.72 -17.49
N ARG A 266 17.10 7.42 -18.38
CA ARG A 266 17.74 6.82 -19.56
C ARG A 266 18.72 5.74 -19.15
N ALA A 267 19.59 6.01 -18.18
CA ALA A 267 20.57 5.05 -17.70
C ALA A 267 19.93 3.79 -17.10
N GLU A 268 18.86 3.93 -16.30
CA GLU A 268 18.11 2.79 -15.75
C GLU A 268 17.49 1.94 -16.87
N ILE A 269 16.84 2.57 -17.86
CA ILE A 269 16.21 1.89 -19.00
C ILE A 269 17.24 1.16 -19.87
N GLU A 270 18.32 1.83 -20.28
CA GLU A 270 19.38 1.21 -21.10
C GLU A 270 20.11 0.09 -20.34
N ALA A 271 20.27 0.24 -19.01
CA ALA A 271 20.86 -0.81 -18.19
C ALA A 271 19.99 -2.07 -18.15
N ILE A 272 18.66 -1.97 -18.14
CA ILE A 272 17.77 -3.14 -18.22
C ILE A 272 17.79 -3.71 -19.65
N LEU A 273 17.63 -2.88 -20.67
CA LEU A 273 17.59 -3.30 -22.08
C LEU A 273 18.89 -3.96 -22.55
N SER A 274 20.04 -3.65 -21.95
CA SER A 274 21.33 -4.22 -22.36
C SER A 274 21.60 -5.63 -21.80
N ARG A 275 20.88 -6.07 -20.76
CA ARG A 275 21.15 -7.34 -20.07
C ARG A 275 20.70 -8.55 -20.89
N GLN A 276 21.65 -9.31 -21.42
CA GLN A 276 21.37 -10.47 -22.27
C GLN A 276 21.05 -11.76 -21.48
N SER A 277 21.53 -11.83 -20.24
CA SER A 277 21.39 -12.98 -19.34
C SER A 277 21.14 -12.47 -17.93
N GLY A 278 20.38 -13.21 -17.13
CA GLY A 278 20.04 -12.72 -15.80
C GLY A 278 18.92 -13.49 -15.14
N GLU A 279 18.41 -12.92 -14.06
CA GLU A 279 17.31 -13.48 -13.28
C GLU A 279 15.95 -13.03 -13.83
N SER A 280 14.93 -13.86 -13.64
CA SER A 280 13.57 -13.56 -14.10
C SER A 280 12.90 -12.50 -13.23
N VAL A 281 12.32 -11.46 -13.87
CA VAL A 281 11.49 -10.45 -13.19
C VAL A 281 10.34 -11.10 -12.45
N ALA A 282 9.64 -12.05 -13.08
CA ALA A 282 8.49 -12.74 -12.50
C ALA A 282 8.86 -13.54 -11.25
N GLU A 283 10.00 -14.24 -11.26
CA GLU A 283 10.43 -15.04 -10.11
C GLU A 283 10.82 -14.16 -8.91
N LEU A 284 11.57 -13.08 -9.14
CA LEU A 284 11.93 -12.15 -8.07
C LEU A 284 10.70 -11.46 -7.49
N ARG A 285 9.74 -11.08 -8.36
CA ARG A 285 8.44 -10.53 -7.94
C ARG A 285 7.66 -11.53 -7.08
N ARG A 286 7.62 -12.80 -7.47
CA ARG A 286 6.93 -13.88 -6.73
C ARG A 286 7.53 -14.06 -5.34
N ILE A 287 8.86 -14.15 -5.23
CA ILE A 287 9.56 -14.30 -3.94
C ILE A 287 9.27 -13.10 -3.03
N MET A 288 9.39 -11.86 -3.55
CA MET A 288 9.05 -10.65 -2.80
C MET A 288 7.60 -10.69 -2.27
N GLN A 289 6.65 -11.04 -3.14
CA GLN A 289 5.23 -11.08 -2.81
C GLN A 289 4.89 -12.12 -1.74
N GLU A 290 5.52 -13.29 -1.80
CA GLU A 290 5.41 -14.34 -0.79
C GLU A 290 6.01 -13.87 0.54
N GLU A 291 7.22 -13.33 0.52
CA GLU A 291 7.91 -12.85 1.71
C GLU A 291 7.11 -11.76 2.43
N MET A 292 6.59 -10.78 1.67
CA MET A 292 5.75 -9.72 2.20
C MET A 292 4.43 -10.26 2.79
N MET A 293 3.79 -11.24 2.13
CA MET A 293 2.55 -11.85 2.63
C MET A 293 2.77 -12.67 3.89
N ASP A 294 3.86 -13.41 3.97
CA ASP A 294 4.09 -14.35 5.07
C ASP A 294 4.63 -13.65 6.33
N LYS A 295 5.45 -12.60 6.17
CA LYS A 295 6.22 -12.01 7.27
C LYS A 295 5.91 -10.52 7.54
N VAL A 296 5.31 -9.81 6.59
CA VAL A 296 5.07 -8.35 6.66
C VAL A 296 3.59 -8.03 6.45
N SER A 297 2.72 -8.97 6.83
CA SER A 297 1.26 -8.90 6.72
C SER A 297 0.63 -8.50 8.07
N VAL A 298 -0.53 -9.08 8.40
CA VAL A 298 -1.37 -8.73 9.56
C VAL A 298 -0.68 -9.00 10.90
N LEU A 299 0.00 -10.15 11.02
CA LEU A 299 0.79 -10.52 12.21
C LEU A 299 2.28 -10.43 11.88
N ARG A 300 3.04 -9.82 12.79
CA ARG A 300 4.47 -9.59 12.62
C ARG A 300 5.23 -9.96 13.90
N THR A 301 6.47 -10.36 13.74
CA THR A 301 7.40 -10.66 14.84
C THR A 301 8.78 -10.09 14.51
N ALA A 302 9.64 -9.89 15.51
CA ALA A 302 11.01 -9.41 15.28
C ALA A 302 11.77 -10.32 14.31
N GLU A 303 11.65 -11.63 14.52
CA GLU A 303 12.30 -12.64 13.71
C GLU A 303 11.79 -12.62 12.26
N GLY A 304 10.47 -12.60 12.07
CA GLY A 304 9.85 -12.56 10.74
C GLY A 304 10.25 -11.31 9.95
N LEU A 305 10.21 -10.15 10.60
CA LEU A 305 10.61 -8.88 9.97
C LEU A 305 12.10 -8.86 9.62
N SER A 306 12.96 -9.33 10.52
CA SER A 306 14.40 -9.41 10.26
C SER A 306 14.73 -10.40 9.12
N ALA A 307 13.98 -11.50 9.02
CA ALA A 307 14.12 -12.45 7.92
C ALA A 307 13.66 -11.84 6.60
N ALA A 308 12.51 -11.16 6.59
CA ALA A 308 12.00 -10.46 5.42
C ALA A 308 12.97 -9.38 4.94
N GLU A 309 13.53 -8.57 5.84
CA GLU A 309 14.50 -7.54 5.46
C GLU A 309 15.73 -8.16 4.76
N ARG A 310 16.28 -9.26 5.29
CA ARG A 310 17.40 -9.96 4.65
C ARG A 310 17.05 -10.44 3.24
N THR A 311 15.91 -11.11 3.09
CA THR A 311 15.43 -11.59 1.79
C THR A 311 15.24 -10.44 0.81
N LEU A 312 14.61 -9.35 1.23
CA LEU A 312 14.34 -8.19 0.38
C LEU A 312 15.64 -7.47 -0.04
N ARG A 313 16.65 -7.41 0.83
CA ARG A 313 17.98 -6.88 0.49
C ARG A 313 18.67 -7.77 -0.56
N ASP A 314 18.65 -9.09 -0.39
CA ASP A 314 19.14 -10.04 -1.40
C ASP A 314 18.43 -9.85 -2.75
N LEU A 315 17.09 -9.78 -2.75
CA LEU A 315 16.32 -9.53 -3.97
C LEU A 315 16.66 -8.19 -4.63
N ARG A 316 16.97 -7.15 -3.85
CA ARG A 316 17.38 -5.85 -4.39
C ARG A 316 18.76 -5.90 -5.06
N GLU A 317 19.69 -6.68 -4.52
CA GLU A 317 20.98 -6.93 -5.16
C GLU A 317 20.82 -7.76 -6.44
N ARG A 318 20.01 -8.83 -6.38
CA ARG A 318 19.68 -9.70 -7.52
C ARG A 318 18.95 -8.96 -8.64
N TYR A 319 18.14 -7.97 -8.31
CA TYR A 319 17.49 -7.07 -9.27
C TYR A 319 18.48 -6.38 -10.22
N GLN A 320 19.72 -6.13 -9.79
CA GLN A 320 20.74 -5.54 -10.68
C GLN A 320 21.10 -6.46 -11.85
N ARG A 321 20.70 -7.73 -11.79
CA ARG A 321 20.91 -8.75 -12.82
C ARG A 321 19.60 -9.25 -13.42
N VAL A 322 18.47 -8.55 -13.27
CA VAL A 322 17.23 -8.99 -13.96
C VAL A 322 17.39 -8.90 -15.47
N ARG A 323 16.89 -9.90 -16.17
CA ARG A 323 16.78 -9.92 -17.63
C ARG A 323 15.32 -9.79 -18.03
N ILE A 324 15.11 -9.10 -19.15
CA ILE A 324 13.86 -9.10 -19.91
C ILE A 324 14.06 -9.88 -21.21
N ASP A 325 13.01 -10.47 -21.75
CA ASP A 325 12.99 -11.17 -23.04
C ASP A 325 12.76 -10.19 -24.20
N ASP A 326 11.88 -9.20 -24.02
CA ASP A 326 11.65 -8.17 -25.05
C ASP A 326 12.66 -7.01 -24.91
N HIS A 327 13.56 -6.88 -25.87
CA HIS A 327 14.53 -5.77 -25.96
C HIS A 327 14.07 -4.63 -26.89
N GLY A 328 12.84 -4.70 -27.41
CA GLY A 328 12.19 -3.64 -28.16
C GLY A 328 11.89 -2.42 -27.28
N ARG A 329 11.52 -1.31 -27.90
CA ARG A 329 11.20 -0.06 -27.17
C ARG A 329 9.71 0.28 -27.20
N ARG A 330 8.99 -0.16 -28.23
CA ARG A 330 7.59 0.20 -28.45
C ARG A 330 6.68 -0.75 -27.70
N PHE A 331 5.86 -0.22 -26.81
CA PHE A 331 4.90 -0.98 -26.01
C PHE A 331 5.55 -2.17 -25.28
N ASN A 332 6.79 -1.99 -24.81
CA ASN A 332 7.52 -3.05 -24.13
C ASN A 332 7.04 -3.17 -22.68
N THR A 333 6.13 -4.11 -22.43
CA THR A 333 5.59 -4.37 -21.09
C THR A 333 6.60 -5.08 -20.18
N ASP A 334 7.55 -5.82 -20.75
CA ASP A 334 8.59 -6.51 -19.99
C ASP A 334 9.54 -5.51 -19.29
N LEU A 335 9.92 -4.44 -20.02
CA LEU A 335 10.64 -3.30 -19.47
C LEU A 335 9.82 -2.60 -18.36
N LEU A 336 8.51 -2.40 -18.56
CA LEU A 336 7.65 -1.77 -17.55
C LEU A 336 7.60 -2.62 -16.28
N GLU A 337 7.36 -3.92 -16.40
CA GLU A 337 7.31 -4.84 -15.26
C GLU A 337 8.65 -4.92 -14.52
N ALA A 338 9.78 -4.80 -15.23
CA ALA A 338 11.10 -4.71 -14.63
C ALA A 338 11.27 -3.42 -13.83
N LEU A 339 10.92 -2.26 -14.39
CA LEU A 339 10.97 -0.97 -13.69
C LEU A 339 10.09 -0.97 -12.43
N GLU A 340 8.85 -1.44 -12.57
CA GLU A 340 7.88 -1.57 -11.48
C GLU A 340 8.37 -2.50 -10.37
N LEU A 341 9.03 -3.62 -10.71
CA LEU A 341 9.64 -4.50 -9.70
C LEU A 341 10.68 -3.73 -8.87
N GLY A 342 11.47 -2.87 -9.50
CA GLY A 342 12.42 -2.00 -8.80
C GLY A 342 11.75 -1.07 -7.79
N TYR A 343 10.58 -0.51 -8.11
CA TYR A 343 9.79 0.32 -7.20
C TYR A 343 9.19 -0.50 -6.06
N LEU A 344 8.60 -1.66 -6.37
CA LEU A 344 8.02 -2.55 -5.39
C LEU A 344 9.04 -3.06 -4.37
N LEU A 345 10.26 -3.41 -4.81
CA LEU A 345 11.34 -3.83 -3.91
C LEU A 345 11.77 -2.71 -2.96
N ASP A 346 11.88 -1.47 -3.45
CA ASP A 346 12.19 -0.30 -2.63
C ASP A 346 11.11 -0.08 -1.56
N LEU A 347 9.82 -0.14 -1.95
CA LEU A 347 8.70 0.07 -1.02
C LEU A 347 8.50 -1.10 -0.05
N SER A 348 8.80 -2.33 -0.46
CA SER A 348 8.80 -3.51 0.41
C SER A 348 9.84 -3.39 1.51
N LEU A 349 11.06 -2.94 1.15
CA LEU A 349 12.13 -2.65 2.11
C LEU A 349 11.72 -1.53 3.07
N ALA A 350 11.19 -0.42 2.55
CA ALA A 350 10.75 0.70 3.38
C ALA A 350 9.65 0.31 4.38
N THR A 351 8.67 -0.48 3.92
CA THR A 351 7.57 -1.02 4.74
C THR A 351 8.10 -1.94 5.83
N THR A 352 8.98 -2.88 5.47
CA THR A 352 9.55 -3.87 6.41
C THR A 352 10.42 -3.18 7.46
N ALA A 353 11.31 -2.28 7.03
CA ALA A 353 12.21 -1.58 7.93
C ALA A 353 11.45 -0.64 8.89
N SER A 354 10.40 0.04 8.41
CA SER A 354 9.52 0.86 9.28
C SER A 354 8.76 0.00 10.28
N ALA A 355 8.28 -1.17 9.87
CA ALA A 355 7.62 -2.12 10.76
C ALA A 355 8.56 -2.73 11.80
N GLN A 356 9.84 -2.88 11.47
CA GLN A 356 10.86 -3.35 12.40
C GLN A 356 11.26 -2.27 13.41
N ALA A 357 11.36 -1.02 12.95
CA ALA A 357 11.69 0.12 13.81
C ALA A 357 10.60 0.39 14.86
N ARG A 358 9.32 0.25 14.50
CA ARG A 358 8.20 0.42 15.42
C ARG A 358 8.03 -0.79 16.36
N THR A 359 8.24 -0.56 17.65
CA THR A 359 8.13 -1.59 18.71
C THR A 359 6.88 -1.39 19.58
N GLU A 360 5.72 -1.33 18.92
CA GLU A 360 4.39 -1.33 19.55
C GLU A 360 3.37 -2.03 18.64
N SER A 361 2.12 -2.13 19.08
CA SER A 361 0.99 -2.50 18.23
C SER A 361 -0.05 -1.38 18.16
N ARG A 362 -0.36 -0.92 16.96
CA ARG A 362 -1.32 0.15 16.70
C ARG A 362 -2.04 -0.05 15.38
N GLY A 363 -3.37 -0.15 15.43
CA GLY A 363 -4.20 -0.31 14.23
C GLY A 363 -3.80 -1.54 13.40
N ALA A 364 -3.48 -1.31 12.13
CA ALA A 364 -3.08 -2.35 11.18
C ALA A 364 -1.65 -2.87 11.38
N HIS A 365 -0.82 -2.17 12.17
CA HIS A 365 0.48 -2.67 12.59
C HIS A 365 0.33 -3.45 13.89
N TYR A 366 0.64 -4.75 13.86
CA TYR A 366 0.58 -5.58 15.06
C TYR A 366 1.78 -6.50 15.16
N ARG A 367 2.41 -6.44 16.32
CA ARG A 367 3.61 -7.18 16.67
C ARG A 367 3.31 -8.08 17.84
N GLU A 368 3.46 -9.38 17.65
CA GLU A 368 3.19 -10.35 18.72
C GLU A 368 4.16 -10.18 19.90
N ASP A 369 5.38 -9.71 19.61
CA ASP A 369 6.40 -9.42 20.62
C ASP A 369 6.29 -8.01 21.23
N TYR A 370 5.42 -7.16 20.70
CA TYR A 370 5.05 -5.86 21.27
C TYR A 370 3.52 -5.65 21.13
N PRO A 371 2.69 -6.43 21.83
CA PRO A 371 1.25 -6.51 21.56
C PRO A 371 0.46 -5.28 22.03
N GLU A 372 1.05 -4.47 22.89
CA GLU A 372 0.40 -3.30 23.48
C GLU A 372 0.64 -2.03 22.66
N ARG A 373 -0.32 -1.11 22.75
CA ARG A 373 -0.19 0.25 22.22
C ARG A 373 0.62 1.11 23.19
N ASP A 374 1.62 1.83 22.69
CA ASP A 374 2.50 2.66 23.51
C ASP A 374 2.38 4.13 23.11
N ASP A 375 1.50 4.87 23.79
CA ASP A 375 1.31 6.29 23.53
C ASP A 375 2.45 7.17 24.08
N VAL A 376 3.31 6.64 24.96
CA VAL A 376 4.42 7.40 25.53
C VAL A 376 5.56 7.49 24.52
N ASN A 377 5.93 6.36 23.92
CA ASN A 377 7.09 6.32 23.02
C ASN A 377 6.71 6.39 21.54
N TRP A 378 5.49 5.98 21.17
CA TRP A 378 5.12 5.71 19.78
C TRP A 378 3.92 6.50 19.26
N LEU A 379 3.42 7.49 20.00
CA LEU A 379 2.44 8.46 19.50
C LEU A 379 3.08 9.50 18.55
N LYS A 380 3.64 9.00 17.45
CA LYS A 380 4.42 9.72 16.45
C LYS A 380 4.32 8.99 15.11
N HIS A 381 4.44 9.74 14.03
CA HIS A 381 4.63 9.23 12.68
C HIS A 381 6.07 8.76 12.47
N THR A 382 6.23 7.69 11.70
CA THR A 382 7.56 7.19 11.28
C THR A 382 7.95 7.89 9.99
N LEU A 383 9.13 8.52 9.93
CA LEU A 383 9.72 9.03 8.70
C LEU A 383 10.94 8.20 8.34
N ILE A 384 10.94 7.55 7.18
CA ILE A 384 12.06 6.77 6.68
C ILE A 384 12.74 7.47 5.49
N TYR A 385 14.04 7.75 5.65
CA TYR A 385 14.88 8.36 4.62
C TYR A 385 15.80 7.32 4.02
N LYS A 386 16.07 7.47 2.72
CA LYS A 386 17.11 6.70 2.03
C LYS A 386 18.41 7.50 1.99
N VAL A 387 19.44 7.02 2.68
CA VAL A 387 20.79 7.63 2.73
C VAL A 387 21.78 6.62 2.15
N GLY A 388 21.99 6.70 0.83
CA GLY A 388 22.67 5.64 0.08
C GLY A 388 21.88 4.32 0.18
N GLU A 389 22.55 3.27 0.66
CA GLU A 389 21.95 1.94 0.89
C GLU A 389 21.40 1.74 2.32
N GLN A 390 21.58 2.74 3.19
CA GLN A 390 21.12 2.73 4.57
C GLN A 390 19.81 3.51 4.73
N PHE A 391 19.10 3.20 5.81
CA PHE A 391 17.87 3.89 6.20
C PHE A 391 18.10 4.70 7.46
N GLU A 392 17.70 5.96 7.42
CA GLU A 392 17.66 6.83 8.59
C GLU A 392 16.19 7.00 9.00
N PHE A 393 15.92 6.85 10.29
CA PHE A 393 14.58 7.03 10.86
C PHE A 393 14.53 8.33 11.64
N ARG A 394 13.53 9.16 11.32
CA ARG A 394 13.11 10.28 12.17
C ARG A 394 11.65 10.12 12.52
N TYR A 395 11.19 10.91 13.47
CA TYR A 395 9.82 10.81 13.94
C TYR A 395 9.19 12.18 14.04
N LYS A 396 7.96 12.28 13.54
CA LYS A 396 7.16 13.49 13.59
C LYS A 396 6.03 13.30 14.61
N PRO A 397 5.83 14.21 15.58
CA PRO A 397 4.73 14.06 16.54
C PRO A 397 3.37 14.09 15.82
N VAL A 398 2.41 13.31 16.32
CA VAL A 398 1.03 13.38 15.84
C VAL A 398 0.42 14.72 16.25
N VAL A 399 -0.31 15.38 15.34
CA VAL A 399 -1.05 16.60 15.66
C VAL A 399 -2.36 16.23 16.37
N ILE A 400 -2.37 16.32 17.71
CA ILE A 400 -3.59 16.11 18.51
C ILE A 400 -4.46 17.37 18.42
N THR A 401 -5.66 17.21 17.87
CA THR A 401 -6.62 18.30 17.72
C THR A 401 -7.67 18.26 18.82
N ARG A 402 -8.89 17.82 18.50
CA ARG A 402 -10.05 17.85 19.41
C ARG A 402 -10.11 16.67 20.37
N PHE A 403 -9.76 15.48 19.89
CA PHE A 403 -9.93 14.23 20.64
C PHE A 403 -8.59 13.77 21.19
N LYS A 404 -8.52 13.63 22.52
CA LYS A 404 -7.31 13.11 23.20
C LYS A 404 -7.22 11.59 23.01
N PRO A 405 -6.00 11.01 22.97
CA PRO A 405 -5.83 9.57 22.92
C PRO A 405 -6.48 8.88 24.13
N GLU A 406 -7.32 7.88 23.86
CA GLU A 406 -7.97 7.03 24.86
C GLU A 406 -7.83 5.56 24.47
N VAL A 407 -8.11 4.64 25.40
CA VAL A 407 -8.11 3.20 25.11
C VAL A 407 -9.16 2.92 24.03
N ARG A 408 -8.73 2.34 22.91
CA ARG A 408 -9.59 2.03 21.76
C ARG A 408 -10.34 0.72 22.04
N ARG A 409 -11.62 0.80 22.41
CA ARG A 409 -12.53 -0.35 22.58
C ARG A 409 -13.65 -0.29 21.55
N TYR A 410 -14.17 -1.45 21.15
CA TYR A 410 -15.09 -1.63 20.05
C TYR A 410 -16.28 -2.48 20.45
#